data_AF-A0A7C1XQX8-F1
#
_entry.id   AF-A0A7C1XQX8-F1
#
_cell.length_a   1.000
_cell.length_b   1.000
_cell.length_c   1.000
_cell.angle_alpha   90.00
_cell.angle_beta   90.00
_cell.angle_gamma   90.00
#
_symmetry.space_group_name_H-M   'P 1'
#
loop_
_entity.id
_entity.type
_entity.pdbx_description
1 polymer ?
#
loop_
_entity_poly.entity_id
_entity_poly.type
_entity_poly.pdbx_seq_one_letter_code
_entity_poly.pdbx_strand_id
1 'polypeptide(L)'
;MTRPLFLLLVLLSLSACSGSGSGDPDVDRVQELIEDGVDASQTHTLRFSFLFADETAAKKVCKRLRTEGFTPQLGTADDSRRFSCQGIKQFPLEPKLLRQLRLRFEVLAQNFGGEFNGWELVTPAQS
;
A
#
# COMPACT_ATOMS: atom_id res chain seq x y z
N MET A 1 -24.03 7.67 -56.44
CA MET A 1 -24.08 8.47 -55.20
C MET A 1 -22.82 8.18 -54.39
N THR A 2 -21.86 9.10 -54.49
CA THR A 2 -20.47 8.97 -54.03
C THR A 2 -20.39 9.50 -52.60
N ARG A 3 -19.93 8.69 -51.64
CA ARG A 3 -19.63 9.17 -50.27
C ARG A 3 -18.13 9.41 -50.15
N PRO A 4 -17.68 10.63 -49.79
CA PRO A 4 -16.27 10.92 -49.67
C PRO A 4 -15.71 10.49 -48.31
N LEU A 5 -14.51 9.92 -48.42
CA LEU A 5 -13.37 9.98 -47.51
C LEU A 5 -13.44 11.15 -46.50
N PHE A 6 -13.46 10.84 -45.20
CA PHE A 6 -13.01 11.75 -44.15
C PHE A 6 -11.90 11.08 -43.35
N LEU A 7 -10.68 11.41 -43.74
CA LEU A 7 -9.51 11.45 -42.86
C LEU A 7 -9.81 12.38 -41.68
N LEU A 8 -9.58 11.91 -40.45
CA LEU A 8 -8.75 12.57 -39.44
C LEU A 8 -8.79 11.72 -38.16
N LEU A 9 -7.81 10.85 -37.98
CA LEU A 9 -7.56 10.22 -36.69
C LEU A 9 -6.48 11.06 -36.00
N VAL A 10 -6.92 12.03 -35.21
CA VAL A 10 -6.06 12.88 -34.41
C VAL A 10 -5.42 12.01 -33.33
N LEU A 11 -4.13 11.74 -33.50
CA LEU A 11 -3.24 11.19 -32.49
C LEU A 11 -3.09 12.22 -31.37
N LEU A 12 -3.94 12.14 -30.34
CA LEU A 12 -3.74 12.82 -29.08
C LEU A 12 -2.84 11.94 -28.19
N SER A 13 -1.54 12.11 -28.40
CA SER A 13 -0.49 11.74 -27.46
C SER A 13 -0.68 12.57 -26.19
N LEU A 14 -1.34 12.00 -25.18
CA LEU A 14 -1.40 12.58 -23.84
C LEU A 14 -0.24 12.06 -23.03
N SER A 15 0.78 12.91 -22.96
CA SER A 15 1.77 13.09 -21.90
C SER A 15 1.89 11.97 -20.89
N ALA A 16 2.94 11.16 -21.03
CA ALA A 16 3.58 10.54 -19.89
C ALA A 16 4.04 11.66 -18.95
N CYS A 17 3.31 11.90 -17.87
CA CYS A 17 3.86 12.58 -16.70
C CYS A 17 5.09 11.77 -16.28
N SER A 18 6.27 12.23 -16.71
CA SER A 18 7.53 11.72 -16.23
C SER A 18 7.64 12.21 -14.79
N GLY A 19 7.04 11.44 -13.88
CA GLY A 19 7.19 11.66 -12.46
C GLY A 19 8.66 11.51 -12.12
N SER A 20 9.29 12.59 -11.69
CA SER A 20 10.62 12.60 -11.08
C SER A 20 10.59 11.96 -9.69
N GLY A 21 9.94 10.80 -9.57
CA GLY A 21 9.95 10.00 -8.35
C GLY A 21 11.30 9.34 -8.17
N SER A 22 11.63 8.99 -6.93
CA SER A 22 12.85 8.26 -6.60
C SER A 22 12.88 6.85 -7.22
N GLY A 23 11.73 6.36 -7.70
CA GLY A 23 11.54 4.98 -8.15
C GLY A 23 11.34 4.00 -6.99
N ASP A 24 11.38 4.48 -5.74
CA ASP A 24 11.07 3.71 -4.54
C ASP A 24 9.73 4.20 -3.96
N PRO A 25 8.66 3.38 -4.00
CA PRO A 25 7.33 3.81 -3.58
C PRO A 25 7.27 4.24 -2.11
N ASP A 26 8.16 3.72 -1.25
CA ASP A 26 8.20 4.12 0.16
C ASP A 26 8.83 5.51 0.35
N VAL A 27 9.83 5.86 -0.47
CA VAL A 27 10.44 7.20 -0.45
C VAL A 27 9.44 8.23 -0.99
N ASP A 28 8.81 7.92 -2.12
CA ASP A 28 7.86 8.81 -2.76
C ASP A 28 6.66 9.06 -1.82
N ARG A 29 6.15 8.01 -1.15
CA ARG A 29 5.04 8.15 -0.19
C ARG A 29 5.42 8.95 1.06
N VAL A 30 6.63 8.77 1.60
CA VAL A 30 7.09 9.58 2.75
C VAL A 30 7.21 11.04 2.35
N GLN A 31 7.71 11.33 1.15
CA GLN A 31 7.83 12.69 0.65
C GLN A 31 6.45 13.36 0.51
N GLU A 32 5.46 12.67 -0.06
CA GLU A 32 4.08 13.14 -0.12
C GLU A 32 3.52 13.49 1.27
N LEU A 33 3.73 12.63 2.27
CA LEU A 33 3.26 12.89 3.63
C LEU A 33 3.93 14.12 4.26
N ILE A 34 5.22 14.34 4.00
CA ILE A 34 5.94 15.53 4.47
C ILE A 34 5.38 16.80 3.81
N GLU A 35 5.10 16.74 2.50
CA GLU A 35 4.48 17.83 1.75
C GLU A 35 3.06 18.15 2.26
N ASP A 36 2.32 17.14 2.72
CA ASP A 36 1.03 17.26 3.40
C ASP A 36 1.15 17.76 4.86
N GLY A 37 2.35 18.06 5.34
CA GLY A 37 2.61 18.63 6.66
C GLY A 37 2.81 17.62 7.78
N VAL A 38 2.99 16.33 7.47
CA VAL A 38 3.31 15.31 8.48
C VAL A 38 4.77 15.43 8.93
N ASP A 39 4.99 15.57 10.24
CA ASP A 39 6.34 15.59 10.81
C ASP A 39 6.97 14.19 10.83
N ALA A 40 7.78 13.88 9.82
CA ALA A 40 8.44 12.58 9.67
C ALA A 40 9.44 12.23 10.79
N SER A 41 9.85 13.20 11.62
CA SER A 41 10.76 12.95 12.75
C SER A 41 10.06 12.27 13.94
N GLN A 42 8.73 12.30 13.97
CA GLN A 42 7.92 11.68 15.02
C GLN A 42 7.55 10.24 14.69
N THR A 43 7.15 9.48 15.71
CA THR A 43 6.54 8.17 15.51
C THR A 43 5.07 8.31 15.15
N HIS A 44 4.66 7.58 14.12
CA HIS A 44 3.30 7.60 13.58
C HIS A 44 2.67 6.23 13.66
N THR A 45 1.34 6.19 13.84
CA THR A 45 0.60 4.92 13.75
C THR A 45 0.47 4.54 12.30
N LEU A 46 1.09 3.44 11.90
CA LEU A 46 1.00 2.90 10.55
C LEU A 46 0.15 1.63 10.53
N ARG A 47 -0.61 1.46 9.46
CA ARG A 47 -1.34 0.23 9.15
C ARG A 47 -0.70 -0.44 7.95
N PHE A 48 -0.37 -1.72 8.09
CA PHE A 48 0.21 -2.57 7.07
C PHE A 48 -0.84 -3.58 6.61
N SER A 49 -1.19 -3.58 5.33
CA SER A 49 -2.30 -4.36 4.79
C SER A 49 -1.81 -5.59 4.03
N PHE A 50 -2.45 -6.73 4.26
CA PHE A 50 -2.14 -8.01 3.63
C PHE A 50 -3.43 -8.61 3.08
N LEU A 51 -3.39 -9.20 1.89
CA LEU A 51 -4.55 -9.82 1.23
C LEU A 51 -4.30 -11.30 0.94
N PHE A 52 -5.35 -12.11 1.15
CA PHE A 52 -5.30 -13.57 0.98
C PHE A 52 -6.60 -14.08 0.37
N ALA A 53 -6.53 -15.14 -0.43
CA ALA A 53 -7.70 -15.88 -0.89
C ALA A 53 -8.28 -16.81 0.20
N ASP A 54 -7.48 -17.15 1.22
CA ASP A 54 -7.84 -18.08 2.31
C ASP A 54 -7.81 -17.37 3.66
N GLU A 55 -8.89 -17.50 4.43
CA GLU A 55 -9.01 -16.95 5.77
C GLU A 55 -7.96 -17.54 6.72
N THR A 56 -7.60 -18.82 6.53
CA THR A 56 -6.61 -19.50 7.37
C THR A 56 -5.22 -18.89 7.18
N ALA A 57 -4.85 -18.54 5.96
CA ALA A 57 -3.63 -17.79 5.65
C ALA A 57 -3.62 -16.41 6.32
N ALA A 58 -4.72 -15.64 6.20
CA ALA A 58 -4.86 -14.34 6.85
C ALA A 58 -4.74 -14.44 8.38
N LYS A 59 -5.38 -15.45 8.99
CA LYS A 59 -5.27 -15.76 10.43
C LYS A 59 -3.83 -16.07 10.85
N LYS A 60 -3.09 -16.84 10.07
CA LYS A 60 -1.68 -17.18 10.34
C LYS A 60 -0.79 -15.94 10.32
N VAL A 61 -0.96 -15.06 9.33
CA VAL A 61 -0.20 -13.80 9.25
C VAL A 61 -0.56 -12.87 10.39
N CYS A 62 -1.85 -12.72 10.74
CA CYS A 62 -2.28 -11.96 11.91
C CYS A 62 -1.69 -12.52 13.22
N LYS A 63 -1.65 -13.85 13.40
CA LYS A 63 -0.99 -14.47 14.55
C LYS A 63 0.51 -14.12 14.58
N ARG A 64 1.19 -14.17 13.44
CA ARG A 64 2.62 -13.81 13.34
C ARG A 64 2.86 -12.34 13.69
N LEU A 65 2.08 -11.42 13.13
CA LEU A 65 2.19 -9.99 13.44
C LEU A 65 1.94 -9.71 14.93
N ARG A 66 0.98 -10.40 15.56
CA ARG A 66 0.76 -10.29 17.01
C ARG A 66 2.00 -10.67 17.82
N THR A 67 2.71 -11.74 17.43
CA THR A 67 3.98 -12.13 18.10
C THR A 67 5.10 -11.12 17.91
N GLU A 68 5.01 -10.24 16.92
CA GLU A 68 5.97 -9.16 16.64
C GLU A 68 5.55 -7.82 17.26
N GLY A 69 4.52 -7.83 18.13
CA GLY A 69 4.04 -6.66 18.85
C GLY A 69 3.21 -5.69 18.01
N PHE A 70 2.59 -6.17 16.93
CA PHE A 70 1.54 -5.43 16.23
C PHE A 70 0.18 -5.67 16.90
N THR A 71 -0.77 -4.78 16.64
CA THR A 71 -2.19 -4.98 16.94
C THR A 71 -2.91 -5.37 15.64
N PRO A 72 -2.97 -6.67 15.29
CA PRO A 72 -3.52 -7.09 14.00
C PRO A 72 -5.05 -7.18 14.02
N GLN A 73 -5.66 -6.78 12.93
CA GLN A 73 -7.10 -6.89 12.66
C GLN A 73 -7.31 -7.83 11.47
N LEU A 74 -8.10 -8.89 11.67
CA LEU A 74 -8.54 -9.78 10.61
C LEU A 74 -9.85 -9.23 10.03
N GLY A 75 -9.99 -9.22 8.72
CA GLY A 75 -11.21 -8.76 8.06
C GLY A 75 -11.41 -9.38 6.68
N THR A 76 -12.37 -8.84 5.95
CA THR A 76 -12.58 -9.08 4.51
C THR A 76 -12.16 -7.83 3.75
N ALA A 77 -11.64 -8.01 2.54
CA ALA A 77 -11.40 -6.90 1.62
C ALA A 77 -12.71 -6.38 1.02
N ASP A 78 -12.69 -5.18 0.47
CA ASP A 78 -13.89 -4.49 -0.07
C ASP A 78 -14.60 -5.27 -1.19
N ASP A 79 -13.87 -6.14 -1.90
CA ASP A 79 -14.44 -7.02 -2.93
C ASP A 79 -15.17 -8.26 -2.37
N SER A 80 -15.21 -8.43 -1.04
CA SER A 80 -15.81 -9.54 -0.27
C SER A 80 -15.29 -10.95 -0.61
N ARG A 81 -14.35 -11.09 -1.56
CA ARG A 81 -13.81 -12.38 -2.03
C ARG A 81 -12.43 -12.68 -1.48
N ARG A 82 -11.79 -11.69 -0.85
CA ARG A 82 -10.49 -11.84 -0.21
C ARG A 82 -10.59 -11.55 1.29
N PHE A 83 -9.73 -12.23 2.03
CA PHE A 83 -9.51 -12.01 3.45
C PHE A 83 -8.33 -11.05 3.62
N SER A 84 -8.42 -10.18 4.63
CA SER A 84 -7.39 -9.23 4.95
C SER A 84 -6.83 -9.47 6.35
N CYS A 85 -5.53 -9.20 6.49
CA CYS A 85 -4.93 -8.98 7.79
C CYS A 85 -4.31 -7.58 7.77
N GLN A 86 -4.60 -6.77 8.79
CA GLN A 86 -4.05 -5.42 8.93
C GLN A 86 -3.20 -5.37 10.20
N GLY A 87 -1.89 -5.17 10.08
CA GLY A 87 -0.99 -4.98 11.22
C GLY A 87 -0.85 -3.51 11.58
N ILE A 88 -1.18 -3.13 12.81
CA ILE A 88 -1.09 -1.73 13.27
C ILE A 88 0.04 -1.61 14.30
N LYS A 89 0.95 -0.65 14.11
CA LYS A 89 2.05 -0.35 15.05
C LYS A 89 2.63 1.04 14.79
N GLN A 90 3.30 1.61 15.80
CA GLN A 90 3.99 2.89 15.67
C GLN A 90 5.39 2.72 15.07
N PHE A 91 5.73 3.58 14.09
CA PHE A 91 7.03 3.65 13.44
C PHE A 91 7.38 5.10 13.06
N PRO A 92 8.67 5.47 12.99
CA PRO A 92 9.08 6.70 12.31
C PRO A 92 8.84 6.58 10.79
N LEU A 93 8.62 7.71 10.11
CA LEU A 93 8.52 7.76 8.64
C LEU A 93 9.92 7.81 8.01
N GLU A 94 10.74 6.80 8.30
CA GLU A 94 12.08 6.64 7.72
C GLU A 94 12.00 5.74 6.47
N PRO A 95 12.32 6.25 5.25
CA PRO A 95 12.14 5.48 4.03
C PRO A 95 12.91 4.15 4.00
N LYS A 96 14.12 4.12 4.56
CA LYS A 96 14.94 2.90 4.61
C LYS A 96 14.29 1.82 5.48
N LEU A 97 13.72 2.20 6.63
CA LEU A 97 12.99 1.30 7.51
C LEU A 97 11.72 0.77 6.83
N LEU A 98 10.94 1.66 6.21
CA LEU A 98 9.69 1.29 5.54
C LEU A 98 9.93 0.35 4.35
N ARG A 99 10.98 0.59 3.57
CA ARG A 99 11.43 -0.33 2.52
C ARG A 99 11.80 -1.71 3.07
N GLN A 100 12.55 -1.76 4.19
CA GLN A 100 12.90 -3.03 4.83
C GLN A 100 11.66 -3.78 5.32
N LEU A 101 10.69 -3.06 5.90
CA LEU A 101 9.41 -3.63 6.32
C LEU A 101 8.61 -4.16 5.14
N ARG A 102 8.51 -3.40 4.03
CA ARG A 102 7.85 -3.82 2.80
C ARG A 102 8.42 -5.13 2.27
N LEU A 103 9.73 -5.21 2.05
CA LEU A 103 10.38 -6.43 1.55
C LEU A 103 10.14 -7.64 2.48
N ARG A 104 10.24 -7.42 3.80
CA ARG A 104 9.97 -8.46 4.79
C ARG A 104 8.51 -8.91 4.77
N PHE A 105 7.58 -7.98 4.59
CA PHE A 105 6.15 -8.26 4.56
C PHE A 105 5.67 -8.88 3.25
N GLU A 106 6.29 -8.52 2.12
CA GLU A 106 6.12 -9.22 0.84
C GLU A 106 6.49 -10.70 1.01
N VAL A 107 7.67 -11.00 1.58
CA VAL A 107 8.09 -12.39 1.85
C VAL A 107 7.15 -13.09 2.84
N LEU A 108 6.74 -12.40 3.91
CA LEU A 108 5.79 -12.96 4.87
C LEU A 108 4.46 -13.32 4.21
N ALA A 109 3.92 -12.45 3.36
CA ALA A 109 2.67 -12.68 2.65
C ALA A 109 2.79 -13.87 1.67
N GLN A 110 3.87 -13.88 0.88
CA GLN A 110 4.14 -14.93 -0.11
C GLN A 110 4.27 -16.31 0.52
N ASN A 111 4.88 -16.43 1.71
CA ASN A 111 4.98 -17.69 2.45
C ASN A 111 3.62 -18.31 2.81
N PHE A 112 2.54 -17.51 2.80
CA PHE A 112 1.18 -17.96 3.05
C PHE A 112 0.27 -17.81 1.82
N GLY A 113 0.83 -17.61 0.63
CA GLY A 113 0.06 -17.50 -0.62
C GLY A 113 -0.77 -16.22 -0.74
N GLY A 114 -0.34 -15.14 -0.08
CA GLY A 114 -0.97 -13.82 -0.19
C GLY A 114 -0.02 -12.74 -0.70
N GLU A 115 -0.51 -11.50 -0.66
CA GLU A 115 0.22 -10.32 -1.09
C GLU A 115 0.24 -9.25 0.01
N PHE A 116 1.34 -8.52 0.09
CA PHE A 116 1.42 -7.30 0.86
C PHE A 116 0.87 -6.15 0.01
N ASN A 117 -0.16 -5.46 0.51
CA ASN A 117 -0.91 -4.44 -0.21
C ASN A 117 -0.54 -3.01 0.26
N GLY A 118 0.69 -2.82 0.74
CA GLY A 118 1.20 -1.53 1.16
C GLY A 118 0.85 -1.14 2.60
N TRP A 119 1.15 0.11 2.90
CA TRP A 119 0.94 0.71 4.21
C TRP A 119 0.32 2.09 4.10
N GLU A 120 -0.33 2.52 5.17
CA GLU A 120 -0.94 3.84 5.27
C GLU A 120 -0.67 4.46 6.64
N LEU A 121 -0.61 5.79 6.66
CA LEU A 121 -0.65 6.58 7.88
C LEU A 121 -2.07 6.53 8.46
N VAL A 122 -2.21 6.08 9.71
CA VAL A 122 -3.49 6.13 10.41
C VAL A 122 -3.64 7.51 11.03
N THR A 123 -4.37 8.38 10.35
CA THR A 123 -4.81 9.65 10.92
C THR A 123 -5.95 9.41 11.91
N PRO A 124 -6.01 10.13 13.04
CA PRO A 124 -7.21 10.14 13.87
C PRO A 124 -8.41 10.50 12.99
N ALA A 125 -9.55 9.83 13.20
CA ALA A 125 -10.80 10.30 12.59
C ALA A 125 -11.03 11.74 13.05
N GLN A 126 -11.13 12.68 12.11
CA GLN A 126 -11.58 14.03 12.45
C GLN A 126 -13.02 13.90 12.95
N SER A 127 -13.19 14.15 14.25
CA SER A 127 -14.50 14.21 14.93
C SER A 127 -15.26 15.46 14.54
#